data_AF-A0A3C2CYW6-F1
#
_entry.id   AF-A0A3C2CYW6-F1
#
_cell.length_a   1.000
_cell.length_b   1.000
_cell.length_c   1.000
_cell.angle_alpha   90.00
_cell.angle_beta   90.00
_cell.angle_gamma   90.00
#
_symmetry.space_group_name_H-M   'P 1'
#
loop_
_entity.id
_entity.type
_entity.pdbx_description
1 polymer ?
#
loop_
_entity_poly.entity_id
_entity_poly.type
_entity_poly.pdbx_seq_one_letter_code
_entity_poly.pdbx_strand_id
1 'polypeptide(L)'
;MTNKYLYARQKLRETIYSLATGPGDIRKRLNQVYIGFFNLKRTDFPEELQLDWEWIQKELKKFGPIIRDDGSVFRGAVENTCIKIKNKTGVKIAEKILKIYLNLESD
;
A
#
# COMPACT_ATOMS: atom_id res chain seq x y z
N MET A 1 2.55 21.44 -18.23
CA MET A 1 2.06 21.30 -16.84
C MET A 1 2.67 20.06 -16.25
N THR A 2 3.68 20.22 -15.40
CA THR A 2 4.26 19.09 -14.67
C THR A 2 3.24 18.67 -13.62
N ASN A 3 2.50 17.59 -13.86
CA ASN A 3 1.53 17.09 -12.89
C ASN A 3 2.32 16.65 -11.65
N LYS A 4 2.28 17.49 -10.61
CA LYS A 4 3.06 17.39 -9.36
C LYS A 4 2.96 16.00 -8.71
N TYR A 5 1.88 15.26 -8.99
CA TYR A 5 1.57 13.96 -8.41
C TYR A 5 1.61 12.81 -9.43
N LEU A 6 2.15 13.06 -10.63
CA LEU A 6 2.22 12.08 -11.72
C LEU A 6 2.90 10.77 -11.29
N TYR A 7 3.97 10.86 -10.50
CA TYR A 7 4.70 9.71 -10.02
C TYR A 7 3.84 8.81 -9.11
N ALA A 8 3.17 9.41 -8.12
CA ALA A 8 2.23 8.69 -7.26
C ALA A 8 1.09 8.06 -8.06
N ARG A 9 0.50 8.83 -8.98
CA ARG A 9 -0.58 8.35 -9.85
C ARG A 9 -0.18 7.14 -10.68
N GLN A 10 0.99 7.16 -11.32
CA GLN A 10 1.50 6.03 -12.10
C GLN A 10 1.68 4.77 -11.25
N LYS A 11 2.32 4.90 -10.08
CA LYS A 11 2.52 3.78 -9.15
C LYS A 11 1.20 3.22 -8.63
N LEU A 12 0.23 4.07 -8.31
CA LEU A 12 -1.07 3.62 -7.85
C LEU A 12 -1.89 2.95 -8.97
N ARG A 13 -1.78 3.41 -10.22
CA ARG A 13 -2.44 2.75 -11.36
C ARG A 13 -1.99 1.30 -11.52
N GLU A 14 -0.69 1.05 -11.51
CA GLU A 14 -0.10 -0.30 -11.58
C GLU A 14 -0.54 -1.17 -10.39
N THR A 15 -0.57 -0.57 -9.20
CA THR A 15 -1.02 -1.19 -7.95
C THR A 15 -2.47 -1.63 -8.04
N ILE A 16 -3.38 -0.76 -8.49
CA ILE A 16 -4.80 -1.05 -8.61
C ILE A 16 -5.06 -2.14 -9.64
N TYR A 17 -4.40 -2.08 -10.80
CA TYR A 17 -4.50 -3.13 -11.81
C TYR A 17 -4.13 -4.50 -11.23
N SER A 18 -3.02 -4.56 -10.50
CA SER A 18 -2.52 -5.80 -9.89
C SER A 18 -3.38 -6.28 -8.72
N LEU A 19 -3.96 -5.37 -7.92
CA LEU A 19 -4.93 -5.73 -6.87
C LEU A 19 -6.21 -6.33 -7.45
N ALA A 20 -6.68 -5.82 -8.59
CA ALA A 20 -7.90 -6.29 -9.23
C ALA A 20 -7.70 -7.66 -9.92
N THR A 21 -6.59 -7.82 -10.65
CA THR A 21 -6.38 -8.96 -11.56
C THR A 21 -5.48 -10.05 -10.99
N GLY A 22 -4.68 -9.75 -9.96
CA GLY A 22 -3.73 -10.70 -9.38
C GLY A 22 -4.39 -11.93 -8.76
N PRO A 23 -3.71 -13.09 -8.71
CA PRO A 23 -4.27 -14.30 -8.14
C PRO A 23 -4.30 -14.27 -6.60
N GLY A 24 -5.15 -15.10 -6.00
CA GLY A 24 -5.26 -15.24 -4.54
C GLY A 24 -6.18 -14.22 -3.88
N ASP A 25 -6.19 -14.22 -2.54
CA ASP A 25 -6.99 -13.29 -1.76
C ASP A 25 -6.34 -11.89 -1.66
N ILE A 26 -7.08 -10.93 -1.08
CA ILE A 26 -6.59 -9.55 -1.02
C ILE A 26 -5.30 -9.40 -0.19
N ARG A 27 -5.07 -10.28 0.79
CA ARG A 27 -3.87 -10.23 1.64
C ARG A 27 -2.64 -10.58 0.82
N LYS A 28 -2.73 -11.64 0.01
CA LYS A 28 -1.66 -12.06 -0.90
C LYS A 28 -1.38 -10.98 -1.93
N ARG A 29 -2.43 -10.41 -2.54
CA ARG A 29 -2.28 -9.34 -3.55
C ARG A 29 -1.63 -8.10 -2.94
N LEU A 30 -2.07 -7.64 -1.77
CA LEU A 30 -1.47 -6.49 -1.07
C LEU A 30 0.03 -6.68 -0.79
N ASN A 31 0.42 -7.87 -0.34
CA ASN A 31 1.84 -8.18 -0.11
C ASN A 31 2.67 -8.07 -1.40
N GLN A 32 2.13 -8.60 -2.50
CA GLN A 32 2.80 -8.57 -3.80
C GLN A 32 2.94 -7.15 -4.37
N VAL A 33 1.87 -6.35 -4.30
CA VAL A 33 1.87 -5.01 -4.90
C VAL A 33 2.65 -3.97 -4.10
N TYR A 34 2.95 -4.24 -2.82
CA TYR A 34 3.65 -3.28 -1.95
C TYR A 34 4.98 -2.80 -2.53
N ILE A 35 5.74 -3.68 -3.20
CA ILE A 35 7.01 -3.35 -3.86
C ILE A 35 6.83 -2.31 -4.98
N GLY A 36 5.64 -2.21 -5.58
CA GLY A 36 5.34 -1.21 -6.60
C GLY A 36 5.26 0.21 -6.04
N PHE A 37 4.87 0.37 -4.78
CA PHE A 37 4.55 1.68 -4.21
C PHE A 37 5.22 2.00 -2.87
N PHE A 38 6.11 1.14 -2.34
CA PHE A 38 6.76 1.36 -1.03
C PHE A 38 7.59 2.65 -0.96
N ASN A 39 8.05 3.15 -2.11
CA ASN A 39 8.83 4.38 -2.23
C ASN A 39 7.97 5.66 -2.20
N LEU A 40 6.63 5.54 -2.29
CA LEU A 40 5.75 6.70 -2.22
C LEU A 40 5.77 7.29 -0.81
N LYS A 41 6.08 8.57 -0.73
CA LYS A 41 6.13 9.37 0.48
C LYS A 41 4.84 10.15 0.65
N ARG A 42 4.57 10.57 1.88
CA ARG A 42 3.46 11.46 2.19
C ARG A 42 3.43 12.70 1.30
N THR A 43 4.59 13.29 1.02
CA THR A 43 4.75 14.49 0.18
C THR A 43 4.43 14.27 -1.30
N ASP A 44 4.29 13.02 -1.74
CA ASP A 44 3.92 12.69 -3.11
C ASP A 44 2.40 12.79 -3.34
N PHE A 45 1.64 13.19 -2.32
CA PHE A 45 0.18 13.32 -2.34
C PHE A 45 -0.29 14.74 -1.96
N PRO A 46 -1.42 15.20 -2.53
CA PRO A 46 -2.19 16.35 -2.02
C PRO A 46 -2.48 16.22 -0.52
N GLU A 47 -2.53 17.35 0.19
CA GLU A 47 -2.62 17.41 1.66
C GLU A 47 -3.83 16.61 2.19
N GLU A 48 -4.96 16.72 1.51
CA GLU A 48 -6.22 16.03 1.80
C GLU A 48 -6.14 14.50 1.68
N LEU A 49 -5.17 13.96 0.94
CA LEU A 49 -4.96 12.51 0.78
C LEU A 49 -3.87 11.95 1.69
N GLN A 50 -3.07 12.80 2.35
CA GLN A 50 -1.92 12.38 3.15
C GLN A 50 -2.32 11.53 4.36
N LEU A 51 -3.42 11.87 5.04
CA LEU A 51 -3.90 11.09 6.19
C LEU A 51 -4.39 9.70 5.77
N ASP A 52 -5.02 9.58 4.61
CA ASP A 52 -5.43 8.28 4.07
C ASP A 52 -4.21 7.43 3.72
N TRP A 53 -3.16 8.05 3.17
CA TRP A 53 -1.88 7.37 2.89
C TRP A 53 -1.15 6.89 4.15
N GLU A 54 -1.03 7.76 5.16
CA GLU A 54 -0.41 7.40 6.45
C GLU A 54 -1.16 6.25 7.11
N TRP A 55 -2.50 6.26 7.06
CA TRP A 55 -3.32 5.18 7.58
C TRP A 55 -3.04 3.85 6.85
N ILE A 56 -2.92 3.86 5.51
CA ILE A 56 -2.56 2.67 4.72
C ILE A 56 -1.21 2.12 5.18
N GLN A 57 -0.19 2.97 5.29
CA GLN A 57 1.15 2.54 5.71
C GLN A 57 1.15 1.96 7.13
N LYS A 58 0.41 2.58 8.05
CA LYS A 58 0.26 2.10 9.42
C LYS A 58 -0.40 0.72 9.46
N GLU A 59 -1.51 0.54 8.74
CA GLU A 59 -2.21 -0.75 8.73
C GLU A 59 -1.44 -1.85 7.99
N LEU A 60 -0.66 -1.51 6.96
CA LEU A 60 0.24 -2.46 6.28
C LEU A 60 1.45 -2.87 7.13
N LYS A 61 1.86 -2.07 8.12
CA LYS A 61 3.03 -2.35 8.97
C LYS A 61 2.67 -2.68 10.41
N LYS A 62 1.38 -2.88 10.70
CA LYS A 62 0.80 -3.00 12.04
C LYS A 62 1.50 -3.98 12.97
N PHE A 63 1.98 -5.10 12.44
CA PHE A 63 2.60 -6.15 13.24
C PHE A 63 4.13 -6.13 13.26
N GLY A 64 4.75 -5.14 12.60
CA GLY A 64 6.21 -5.02 12.52
C GLY A 64 6.89 -6.20 11.82
N PRO A 65 8.21 -6.14 11.62
CA PRO A 65 8.98 -7.27 11.08
C PRO A 65 9.14 -8.39 12.13
N ILE A 66 9.46 -9.60 11.66
CA ILE A 66 9.98 -10.67 12.52
C ILE A 66 11.49 -10.61 12.43
N ILE A 67 12.14 -10.45 13.59
CA ILE A 67 13.59 -10.37 13.74
C ILE A 67 14.06 -11.68 14.40
N ARG A 68 15.14 -12.27 13.90
CA ARG A 68 15.78 -13.46 14.50
C ARG A 68 16.70 -13.05 15.65
N ASP A 69 17.17 -14.03 16.40
CA ASP A 69 18.09 -13.81 17.52
C ASP A 69 19.42 -13.16 17.11
N ASP A 70 19.85 -13.34 15.85
CA ASP A 70 21.05 -12.71 15.27
C ASP A 70 20.81 -11.26 14.79
N GLY A 71 19.61 -10.71 14.99
CA GLY A 71 19.23 -9.37 14.54
C GLY A 71 18.83 -9.28 13.06
N SER A 72 18.91 -10.38 12.28
CA SER A 72 18.49 -10.40 10.88
C SER A 72 16.95 -10.38 10.74
N VAL A 73 16.46 -9.70 9.70
CA VAL A 73 15.03 -9.68 9.38
C VAL A 73 14.65 -11.01 8.72
N PHE A 74 13.91 -11.86 9.44
CA PHE A 74 13.33 -13.08 8.86
C PHE A 74 12.16 -12.75 7.93
N ARG A 75 11.33 -11.78 8.32
CA ARG A 75 10.14 -11.37 7.59
C ARG A 75 9.92 -9.86 7.69
N GLY A 76 9.71 -9.22 6.55
CA GLY A 76 9.40 -7.79 6.48
C GLY A 76 8.06 -7.45 7.15
N ALA A 77 7.91 -6.19 7.58
CA ALA A 77 6.72 -5.76 8.32
C ALA A 77 5.41 -5.95 7.55
N VAL A 78 5.44 -5.69 6.23
CA VAL A 78 4.26 -5.85 5.36
C VAL A 78 3.90 -7.29 5.16
N GLU A 79 4.88 -8.15 4.86
CA GLU A 79 4.64 -9.59 4.72
C GLU A 79 4.06 -10.17 6.00
N ASN A 80 4.65 -9.83 7.17
CA ASN A 80 4.16 -10.29 8.46
C ASN A 80 2.71 -9.83 8.71
N THR A 81 2.42 -8.59 8.35
CA THR A 81 1.09 -8.01 8.55
C THR A 81 0.05 -8.63 7.64
N CYS A 82 0.33 -8.78 6.34
CA CYS A 82 -0.59 -9.39 5.38
C CYS A 82 -0.97 -10.83 5.76
N ILE A 83 -0.06 -11.60 6.35
CA ILE A 83 -0.36 -12.96 6.83
C ILE A 83 -1.35 -12.93 8.02
N LYS A 84 -1.27 -11.91 8.88
CA LYS A 84 -2.02 -11.83 10.16
C LYS A 84 -3.35 -11.10 10.08
N ILE A 85 -3.48 -10.10 9.21
CA ILE A 85 -4.71 -9.30 9.14
C ILE A 85 -5.89 -10.12 8.62
N LYS A 86 -7.11 -9.73 9.02
CA LYS A 86 -8.34 -10.29 8.46
C LYS A 86 -8.50 -9.84 7.01
N ASN A 87 -9.12 -10.67 6.18
CA ASN A 87 -9.41 -10.34 4.77
C ASN A 87 -10.15 -8.99 4.66
N LYS A 88 -11.13 -8.73 5.53
CA LYS A 88 -11.87 -7.45 5.60
C LYS A 88 -10.99 -6.22 5.84
N THR A 89 -9.90 -6.37 6.61
CA THR A 89 -8.93 -5.28 6.81
C THR A 89 -8.15 -5.03 5.53
N GLY A 90 -7.75 -6.09 4.83
CA GLY A 90 -7.10 -5.98 3.53
C GLY A 90 -8.00 -5.33 2.47
N VAL A 91 -9.29 -5.67 2.43
CA VAL A 91 -10.27 -4.99 1.56
C VAL A 91 -10.30 -3.49 1.85
N LYS A 92 -10.39 -3.09 3.12
CA LYS A 92 -10.40 -1.67 3.51
C LYS A 92 -9.11 -0.91 3.12
N ILE A 93 -7.95 -1.59 3.15
CA ILE A 93 -6.70 -1.02 2.66
C ILE A 93 -6.78 -0.79 1.15
N ALA A 94 -7.21 -1.81 0.39
CA ALA A 94 -7.34 -1.71 -1.06
C ALA A 94 -8.35 -0.64 -1.50
N GLU A 95 -9.48 -0.51 -0.80
CA GLU A 95 -10.46 0.56 -1.01
C GLU A 95 -9.86 1.96 -0.86
N LYS A 96 -9.05 2.18 0.18
CA LYS A 96 -8.37 3.48 0.37
C LYS A 96 -7.32 3.75 -0.70
N ILE A 97 -6.57 2.73 -1.13
CA ILE A 97 -5.63 2.87 -2.26
C ILE A 97 -6.39 3.30 -3.52
N LEU A 98 -7.54 2.66 -3.80
CA LEU A 98 -8.40 3.02 -4.94
C LEU A 98 -8.94 4.44 -4.81
N LYS A 99 -9.41 4.83 -3.63
CA LYS A 99 -9.90 6.19 -3.36
C LYS A 99 -8.80 7.22 -3.65
N ILE A 100 -7.58 7.03 -3.15
CA ILE A 100 -6.46 7.95 -3.42
C ILE A 100 -6.22 8.03 -4.93
N TYR A 101 -6.14 6.90 -5.62
CA TYR A 101 -5.94 6.88 -7.08
C TYR A 101 -7.02 7.67 -7.84
N LEU A 102 -8.30 7.48 -7.52
CA LEU A 102 -9.40 8.18 -8.20
C LEU A 102 -9.37 9.69 -7.96
N ASN A 103 -8.94 10.14 -6.77
CA ASN A 103 -8.77 11.57 -6.50
C ASN A 103 -7.63 12.15 -7.36
N LEU A 104 -6.49 11.45 -7.45
CA LEU A 104 -5.35 11.87 -8.29
C LEU A 104 -5.64 11.86 -9.81
N GLU A 105 -6.66 11.12 -10.27
CA GLU A 105 -7.11 11.12 -11.67
C GLU A 105 -8.13 12.23 -11.97
N SER A 106 -8.79 12.76 -10.94
CA SER A 106 -9.81 13.81 -11.07
C SER A 106 -9.22 15.23 -11.05
N ASP A 107 -7.93 15.35 -10.68
CA ASP A 107 -7.11 16.59 -10.70
C ASP A 107 -6.33 16.76 -12.01
#